data_AF-A0A9N9FJE4-F1
#
_entry.id   AF-A0A9N9FJE4-F1
#
_cell.length_a   1.000
_cell.length_b   1.000
_cell.length_c   1.000
_cell.angle_alpha   90.00
_cell.angle_beta   90.00
_cell.angle_gamma   90.00
#
_symmetry.space_group_name_H-M   'P 1'
#
loop_
_entity.id
_entity.type
_entity.pdbx_description
1 polymer ?
#
loop_
_entity_poly.entity_id
_entity_poly.type
_entity_poly.pdbx_seq_one_letter_code
_entity_poly.pdbx_strand_id
1 'polypeptide(L)'
;MSHHLQIKEHESTSKEFIFPVEDEEELNTTILYMHNIYKLIFNGKVGAPVQENLQNGAKVLELCCEDGIWITEVAVEYPNTEFYGVDSNIQNSDNNFNNVTFIEYKLYIWKKNTFLEVLSEIFRVLKPGGWLEVVCTFNTELVYGPTYTRLRNTWDSWLKLQNIDTDLVGNLENYLKQTGKAESVLSRIIDSQIKRGCAFGEFMIEVFLFFYKSARNYLAPFMTISLEEFDDLVNKAKSELSEDNRL
;
A
#
# COMPACT_ATOMS: atom_id res chain seq x y z
N MET A 1 3.58 -27.78 -26.45
CA MET A 1 4.79 -26.91 -26.35
C MET A 1 4.40 -25.71 -25.53
N SER A 2 4.66 -25.74 -24.21
CA SER A 2 4.38 -24.60 -23.33
C SER A 2 5.60 -23.67 -23.34
N HIS A 3 5.44 -22.44 -23.80
CA HIS A 3 6.46 -21.42 -23.64
C HIS A 3 6.45 -20.95 -22.18
N HIS A 4 7.42 -21.38 -21.38
CA HIS A 4 7.72 -20.76 -20.10
C HIS A 4 8.39 -19.41 -20.38
N LEU A 5 7.73 -18.33 -19.98
CA LEU A 5 8.33 -17.01 -19.88
C LEU A 5 9.40 -17.07 -18.77
N GLN A 6 10.67 -17.18 -19.16
CA GLN A 6 11.79 -16.94 -18.25
C GLN A 6 11.91 -15.43 -18.05
N ILE A 7 11.39 -14.93 -16.93
CA ILE A 7 11.73 -13.59 -16.43
C ILE A 7 13.14 -13.71 -15.85
N LYS A 8 14.08 -12.95 -16.40
CA LYS A 8 15.48 -12.92 -15.92
C LYS A 8 15.50 -12.34 -14.51
N GLU A 9 15.93 -13.13 -13.54
CA GLU A 9 16.26 -12.65 -12.19
C GLU A 9 17.44 -11.67 -12.28
N HIS A 10 17.20 -10.42 -11.92
CA HIS A 10 18.26 -9.46 -11.68
C HIS A 10 18.69 -9.61 -10.21
N GLU A 11 19.82 -10.28 -9.97
CA GLU A 11 20.45 -10.34 -8.64
C GLU A 11 20.88 -8.93 -8.23
N SER A 12 20.07 -8.26 -7.41
CA SER A 12 20.42 -6.99 -6.76
C SER A 12 21.08 -7.31 -5.42
N THR A 13 22.37 -7.00 -5.30
CA THR A 13 23.19 -7.10 -4.08
C THR A 13 22.85 -6.08 -2.99
N SER A 14 21.70 -5.40 -3.07
CA SER A 14 21.24 -4.48 -2.01
C SER A 14 20.49 -5.27 -0.93
N LYS A 15 20.97 -5.18 0.32
CA LYS A 15 20.30 -5.78 1.50
C LYS A 15 18.79 -5.51 1.41
N GLU A 16 18.02 -6.58 1.55
CA GLU A 16 16.58 -6.56 1.37
C GLU A 16 15.93 -5.64 2.40
N PHE A 17 15.01 -4.77 1.95
CA PHE A 17 14.11 -4.12 2.88
C PHE A 17 12.99 -5.08 3.17
N ILE A 18 12.93 -5.53 4.42
CA ILE A 18 11.82 -6.29 4.97
C ILE A 18 11.08 -5.32 5.88
N PHE A 19 9.77 -5.22 5.69
CA PHE A 19 8.97 -4.38 6.57
C PHE A 19 9.12 -4.89 8.02
N PRO A 20 9.50 -4.03 8.97
CA PRO A 20 9.94 -4.46 10.28
C PRO A 20 8.74 -4.82 11.16
N VAL A 21 8.18 -6.01 10.98
CA VAL A 21 7.09 -6.51 11.81
C VAL A 21 7.51 -7.81 12.47
N GLU A 22 7.33 -7.85 13.79
CA GLU A 22 7.64 -9.01 14.62
C GLU A 22 6.44 -9.95 14.78
N ASP A 23 5.22 -9.42 14.68
CA ASP A 23 3.97 -10.15 14.84
C ASP A 23 3.20 -10.19 13.51
N GLU A 24 3.32 -11.31 12.79
CA GLU A 24 2.63 -11.54 11.52
C GLU A 24 1.10 -11.60 11.68
N GLU A 25 0.59 -12.06 12.82
CA GLU A 25 -0.86 -12.14 13.06
C GLU A 25 -1.45 -10.74 13.25
N GLU A 26 -0.76 -9.88 14.01
CA GLU A 26 -1.14 -8.48 14.18
C GLU A 26 -1.03 -7.69 12.86
N LEU A 27 -0.02 -8.01 12.03
CA LEU A 27 0.12 -7.45 10.68
C LEU A 27 -1.09 -7.80 9.80
N ASN A 28 -1.43 -9.08 9.70
CA ASN A 28 -2.54 -9.57 8.88
C ASN A 28 -3.87 -8.95 9.34
N THR A 29 -4.06 -8.82 10.65
CA THR A 29 -5.22 -8.14 11.23
C THR A 29 -5.25 -6.65 10.84
N THR A 30 -4.11 -5.96 10.90
CA THR A 30 -3.99 -4.54 10.51
C THR A 30 -4.24 -4.34 9.02
N ILE A 31 -3.74 -5.22 8.17
CA ILE A 31 -3.99 -5.22 6.72
C ILE A 31 -5.49 -5.35 6.43
N LEU A 32 -6.17 -6.29 7.10
CA LEU A 32 -7.62 -6.46 6.99
C LEU A 32 -8.38 -5.19 7.41
N TYR A 33 -7.93 -4.52 8.47
CA TYR A 33 -8.50 -3.24 8.89
C TYR A 33 -8.28 -2.14 7.86
N MET A 34 -7.07 -2.03 7.29
CA MET A 34 -6.74 -1.09 6.22
C MET A 34 -7.62 -1.30 4.98
N HIS A 35 -7.81 -2.56 4.54
CA HIS A 35 -8.70 -2.89 3.43
C HIS A 35 -10.13 -2.38 3.67
N ASN A 36 -10.67 -2.62 4.87
CA ASN A 36 -12.02 -2.16 5.21
C ASN A 36 -12.11 -0.63 5.33
N ILE A 37 -11.08 0.04 5.85
CA ILE A 37 -10.99 1.50 5.88
C ILE A 37 -11.00 2.06 4.45
N TYR A 38 -10.19 1.53 3.53
CA TYR A 38 -10.18 1.99 2.14
C TYR A 38 -11.53 1.78 1.46
N LYS A 39 -12.15 0.60 1.64
CA LYS A 39 -13.49 0.32 1.10
C LYS A 39 -14.53 1.34 1.57
N LEU A 40 -14.48 1.75 2.84
CA LEU A 40 -15.37 2.78 3.40
C LEU A 40 -15.06 4.18 2.85
N ILE A 41 -13.79 4.60 2.88
CA ILE A 41 -13.34 5.92 2.44
C ILE A 41 -13.66 6.15 0.95
N PHE A 42 -13.38 5.15 0.13
CA PHE A 42 -13.56 5.24 -1.32
C PHE A 42 -14.97 4.84 -1.79
N ASN A 43 -15.82 4.39 -0.86
CA ASN A 43 -17.18 3.91 -1.08
C ASN A 43 -17.25 2.76 -2.12
N GLY A 44 -16.35 1.79 -1.98
CA GLY A 44 -16.25 0.64 -2.88
C GLY A 44 -14.85 0.04 -2.94
N LYS A 45 -14.73 -1.12 -3.62
CA LYS A 45 -13.45 -1.81 -3.83
C LYS A 45 -12.71 -1.36 -5.10
N VAL A 46 -13.42 -0.85 -6.11
CA VAL A 46 -12.86 -0.51 -7.42
C VAL A 46 -13.16 0.95 -7.72
N GLY A 47 -12.10 1.76 -7.83
CA GLY A 47 -12.17 3.18 -8.14
C GLY A 47 -12.16 3.47 -9.65
N ALA A 48 -11.52 2.62 -10.46
CA ALA A 48 -11.52 2.75 -11.90
C ALA A 48 -12.94 2.53 -12.49
N PRO A 49 -13.31 3.25 -13.56
CA PRO A 49 -14.63 3.12 -14.20
C PRO A 49 -14.67 1.89 -15.13
N VAL A 50 -14.46 0.71 -14.57
CA VAL A 50 -14.31 -0.58 -15.29
C VAL A 50 -15.39 -1.60 -14.94
N GLN A 51 -16.45 -1.21 -14.24
CA GLN A 51 -17.48 -2.13 -13.73
C GLN A 51 -18.12 -2.94 -14.86
N GLU A 52 -18.41 -2.32 -16.00
CA GLU A 52 -18.95 -3.03 -17.18
C GLU A 52 -17.93 -4.03 -17.76
N ASN A 53 -16.65 -3.66 -17.85
CA ASN A 53 -15.59 -4.57 -18.29
C ASN A 53 -15.47 -5.79 -17.37
N LEU A 54 -15.51 -5.56 -16.05
CA LEU A 54 -15.44 -6.63 -15.05
C LEU A 54 -16.67 -7.55 -15.11
N GLN A 55 -17.87 -6.99 -15.35
CA GLN A 55 -19.10 -7.77 -15.51
C GLN A 55 -19.09 -8.65 -16.76
N ASN A 56 -18.63 -8.10 -17.88
CA ASN A 56 -18.57 -8.79 -19.18
C ASN A 56 -17.42 -9.79 -19.27
N GLY A 57 -16.40 -9.64 -18.42
CA GLY A 57 -15.21 -10.48 -18.36
C GLY A 57 -13.96 -9.72 -18.80
N ALA A 58 -13.02 -9.60 -17.86
CA ALA A 58 -11.73 -8.95 -18.05
C ALA A 58 -10.58 -9.85 -17.57
N LYS A 59 -9.36 -9.31 -17.66
CA LYS A 59 -8.18 -9.83 -16.95
C LYS A 59 -7.69 -8.73 -16.02
N VAL A 60 -7.56 -9.03 -14.74
CA VAL A 60 -7.13 -8.10 -13.69
C VAL A 60 -5.85 -8.61 -13.06
N LEU A 61 -4.85 -7.73 -12.92
CA LEU A 61 -3.59 -8.02 -12.26
C LEU A 61 -3.49 -7.14 -11.02
N GLU A 62 -3.41 -7.74 -9.83
CA GLU A 62 -3.09 -7.07 -8.58
C GLU A 62 -1.62 -7.32 -8.24
N LEU A 63 -0.88 -6.25 -8.00
CA LEU A 63 0.51 -6.28 -7.54
C LEU A 63 0.54 -5.98 -6.04
N CYS A 64 1.39 -6.68 -5.30
CA CYS A 64 1.44 -6.59 -3.84
C CYS A 64 0.10 -7.02 -3.21
N CYS A 65 -0.42 -8.18 -3.64
CA CYS A 65 -1.74 -8.64 -3.20
C CYS A 65 -1.75 -9.21 -1.77
N GLU A 66 -0.59 -9.44 -1.16
CA GLU A 66 -0.44 -10.09 0.14
C GLU A 66 -1.25 -11.41 0.18
N ASP A 67 -2.09 -11.60 1.21
CA ASP A 67 -3.00 -12.75 1.34
C ASP A 67 -4.22 -12.72 0.38
N GLY A 68 -4.33 -11.68 -0.45
CA GLY A 68 -5.33 -11.58 -1.50
C GLY A 68 -6.73 -11.18 -1.03
N ILE A 69 -6.84 -10.38 0.03
CA ILE A 69 -8.14 -9.93 0.57
C ILE A 69 -8.96 -9.19 -0.50
N TRP A 70 -8.35 -8.22 -1.19
CA TRP A 70 -9.04 -7.44 -2.21
C TRP A 70 -9.42 -8.30 -3.42
N ILE A 71 -8.48 -9.04 -3.99
CA ILE A 71 -8.71 -9.84 -5.21
C ILE A 71 -9.76 -10.91 -5.00
N THR A 72 -9.80 -11.57 -3.84
CA THR A 72 -10.82 -12.59 -3.55
C THR A 72 -12.20 -11.95 -3.36
N GLU A 73 -12.31 -10.83 -2.63
CA GLU A 73 -13.57 -10.10 -2.49
C GLU A 73 -14.11 -9.57 -3.83
N VAL A 74 -13.25 -9.14 -4.73
CA VAL A 74 -13.65 -8.63 -6.06
C VAL A 74 -13.96 -9.78 -7.02
N ALA A 75 -13.23 -10.89 -6.96
CA ALA A 75 -13.47 -12.06 -7.80
C ALA A 75 -14.85 -12.69 -7.58
N VAL A 76 -15.37 -12.65 -6.35
CA VAL A 76 -16.76 -13.07 -6.04
C VAL A 76 -17.80 -12.21 -6.75
N GLU A 77 -17.58 -10.90 -6.82
CA GLU A 77 -18.53 -9.96 -7.45
C GLU A 77 -18.49 -10.03 -8.98
N TYR A 78 -17.37 -10.44 -9.57
CA TYR A 78 -17.15 -10.47 -11.01
C TYR A 78 -16.69 -11.86 -11.48
N PRO A 79 -17.58 -12.88 -11.44
CA PRO A 79 -17.22 -14.27 -11.74
C PRO A 79 -16.79 -14.53 -13.18
N ASN A 80 -17.09 -13.62 -14.11
CA ASN A 80 -16.69 -13.69 -15.52
C ASN A 80 -15.26 -13.15 -15.77
N THR A 81 -14.63 -12.54 -14.76
CA THR A 81 -13.30 -11.94 -14.87
C THR A 81 -12.24 -12.86 -14.29
N GLU A 82 -11.10 -12.95 -14.97
CA GLU A 82 -9.91 -13.65 -14.49
C GLU A 82 -9.01 -12.70 -13.70
N PHE A 83 -8.63 -13.13 -12.51
CA PHE A 83 -7.84 -12.34 -11.57
C PHE A 83 -6.48 -13.00 -11.32
N TYR A 84 -5.43 -12.18 -11.29
CA TYR A 84 -4.05 -12.59 -11.05
C TYR A 84 -3.48 -11.78 -9.90
N GLY A 85 -3.16 -12.41 -8.77
CA GLY A 85 -2.55 -11.76 -7.61
C GLY A 85 -1.07 -12.07 -7.55
N VAL A 86 -0.22 -11.05 -7.38
CA VAL A 86 1.23 -11.20 -7.29
C VAL A 86 1.73 -10.69 -5.94
N ASP A 87 2.37 -11.57 -5.17
CA ASP A 87 3.08 -11.20 -3.95
C ASP A 87 4.26 -12.13 -3.67
N SER A 88 5.16 -11.71 -2.78
CA SER A 88 6.27 -12.52 -2.27
C SER A 88 5.87 -13.58 -1.24
N ASN A 89 4.71 -13.45 -0.59
CA ASN A 89 4.30 -14.35 0.48
C ASN A 89 2.83 -14.76 0.30
N ILE A 90 2.58 -15.77 -0.53
CA ILE A 90 1.23 -16.27 -0.82
C ILE A 90 0.96 -17.46 0.10
N GLN A 91 0.35 -17.21 1.25
CA GLN A 91 0.10 -18.25 2.25
C GLN A 91 -1.11 -19.14 1.91
N ASN A 92 -2.06 -18.65 1.11
CA ASN A 92 -3.30 -19.34 0.73
C ASN A 92 -3.36 -19.68 -0.77
N SER A 93 -2.53 -20.63 -1.22
CA SER A 93 -2.68 -21.21 -2.56
C SER A 93 -3.88 -22.14 -2.70
N ASP A 94 -4.50 -22.57 -1.60
CA ASP A 94 -5.70 -23.42 -1.56
C ASP A 94 -6.97 -22.60 -1.81
N ASN A 95 -7.04 -21.98 -2.99
CA ASN A 95 -8.17 -21.15 -3.38
C ASN A 95 -9.28 -21.97 -4.02
N ASN A 96 -10.45 -21.98 -3.37
CA ASN A 96 -11.72 -22.44 -3.95
C ASN A 96 -12.27 -21.50 -5.06
N PHE A 97 -11.49 -20.50 -5.50
CA PHE A 97 -11.89 -19.52 -6.51
C PHE A 97 -11.43 -19.95 -7.90
N ASN A 98 -12.37 -20.41 -8.73
CA ASN A 98 -12.07 -20.86 -10.09
C ASN A 98 -11.53 -19.76 -11.03
N ASN A 99 -11.66 -18.49 -10.63
CA ASN A 99 -11.26 -17.33 -11.43
C ASN A 99 -10.12 -16.50 -10.83
N VAL A 100 -9.41 -17.01 -9.81
CA VAL A 100 -8.25 -16.35 -9.19
C VAL A 100 -7.01 -17.22 -9.34
N THR A 101 -5.91 -16.65 -9.81
CA THR A 101 -4.59 -17.28 -9.86
C THR A 101 -3.60 -16.45 -9.05
N PHE A 102 -2.96 -17.08 -8.08
CA PHE A 102 -1.89 -16.47 -7.30
C PHE A 102 -0.52 -16.80 -7.91
N ILE A 103 0.38 -15.81 -7.91
CA ILE A 103 1.71 -15.89 -8.50
C ILE A 103 2.72 -15.40 -7.48
N GLU A 104 3.52 -16.32 -6.93
CA GLU A 104 4.59 -15.97 -5.99
C GLU A 104 5.72 -15.26 -6.74
N TYR A 105 5.87 -13.96 -6.52
CA TYR A 105 6.94 -13.15 -7.10
C TYR A 105 7.23 -11.91 -6.25
N LYS A 106 8.50 -11.71 -5.93
CA LYS A 106 8.95 -10.59 -5.10
C LYS A 106 9.10 -9.31 -5.91
N LEU A 107 8.21 -8.35 -5.64
CA LEU A 107 8.23 -7.01 -6.26
C LEU A 107 8.98 -6.01 -5.40
N TYR A 108 9.91 -5.27 -5.99
CA TYR A 108 10.64 -4.19 -5.31
C TYR A 108 10.04 -2.83 -5.64
N ILE A 109 8.71 -2.69 -5.61
CA ILE A 109 8.01 -1.49 -6.10
C ILE A 109 8.39 -0.21 -5.32
N TRP A 110 8.84 -0.35 -4.08
CA TRP A 110 9.20 0.78 -3.21
C TRP A 110 10.66 1.19 -3.27
N LYS A 111 11.55 0.39 -3.85
CA LYS A 111 12.96 0.77 -3.99
C LYS A 111 13.10 1.94 -4.95
N LYS A 112 14.06 2.83 -4.67
CA LYS A 112 14.35 3.96 -5.54
C LYS A 112 14.74 3.47 -6.94
N ASN A 113 14.16 4.10 -7.96
CA ASN A 113 14.32 3.80 -9.40
C ASN A 113 13.70 2.49 -9.92
N THR A 114 13.28 1.53 -9.08
CA THR A 114 12.68 0.26 -9.54
C THR A 114 11.21 0.39 -9.87
N PHE A 115 10.48 1.28 -9.20
CA PHE A 115 9.07 1.52 -9.51
C PHE A 115 8.85 1.92 -10.97
N LEU A 116 9.75 2.72 -11.57
CA LEU A 116 9.63 3.09 -12.98
C LEU A 116 9.82 1.89 -13.92
N GLU A 117 10.66 0.93 -13.53
CA GLU A 117 10.84 -0.34 -14.24
C GLU A 117 9.57 -1.20 -14.12
N VAL A 118 9.04 -1.36 -12.91
CA VAL A 118 7.76 -2.05 -12.67
C VAL A 118 6.63 -1.37 -13.45
N LEU A 119 6.54 -0.05 -13.40
CA LEU A 119 5.55 0.73 -14.13
C LEU A 119 5.70 0.55 -15.65
N SER A 120 6.93 0.43 -16.16
CA SER A 120 7.16 0.14 -17.58
C SER A 120 6.63 -1.24 -17.97
N GLU A 121 6.79 -2.24 -17.09
CA GLU A 121 6.24 -3.58 -17.31
C GLU A 121 4.72 -3.62 -17.18
N ILE A 122 4.14 -2.85 -16.24
CA ILE A 122 2.67 -2.64 -16.16
C ILE A 122 2.16 -2.11 -17.49
N PHE A 123 2.76 -1.05 -18.04
CA PHE A 123 2.34 -0.51 -19.34
C PHE A 123 2.56 -1.47 -20.50
N ARG A 124 3.57 -2.35 -20.43
CA ARG A 124 3.82 -3.36 -21.46
C ARG A 124 2.75 -4.44 -21.49
N VAL A 125 2.21 -4.84 -20.33
CA VAL A 125 1.18 -5.88 -20.23
C VAL A 125 -0.25 -5.34 -20.31
N LEU A 126 -0.44 -4.06 -19.98
CA LEU A 126 -1.74 -3.41 -20.08
C LEU A 126 -2.14 -3.30 -21.56
N LYS A 127 -3.34 -3.80 -21.88
CA LYS A 127 -3.89 -3.65 -23.22
C LYS A 127 -4.21 -2.17 -23.50
N PRO A 128 -4.17 -1.72 -24.77
CA PRO A 128 -4.74 -0.43 -25.13
C PRO A 128 -6.17 -0.28 -24.59
N GLY A 129 -6.46 0.83 -23.91
CA GLY A 129 -7.74 1.07 -23.21
C GLY A 129 -7.87 0.41 -21.83
N GLY A 130 -6.84 -0.28 -21.34
CA GLY A 130 -6.80 -0.80 -19.97
C GLY A 130 -6.59 0.29 -18.92
N TRP A 131 -6.97 -0.01 -17.68
CA TRP A 131 -6.85 0.91 -16.55
C TRP A 131 -5.74 0.46 -15.59
N LEU A 132 -4.98 1.44 -15.10
CA LEU A 132 -4.10 1.30 -13.95
C LEU A 132 -4.74 2.01 -12.77
N GLU A 133 -5.09 1.26 -11.72
CA GLU A 133 -5.54 1.81 -10.44
C GLU A 133 -4.41 1.68 -9.43
N VAL A 134 -4.11 2.76 -8.71
CA VAL A 134 -3.12 2.78 -7.62
C VAL A 134 -3.82 3.35 -6.39
N VAL A 135 -3.90 2.54 -5.33
CA VAL A 135 -4.45 2.93 -4.04
C VAL A 135 -3.32 2.95 -3.03
N CYS A 136 -3.16 4.08 -2.33
CA CYS A 136 -2.16 4.20 -1.27
C CYS A 136 -2.60 5.23 -0.23
N THR A 137 -2.05 5.08 0.97
CA THR A 137 -1.97 6.19 1.93
C THR A 137 -0.63 6.87 1.73
N PHE A 138 -0.63 8.21 1.67
CA PHE A 138 0.59 8.99 1.62
C PHE A 138 0.48 10.16 2.61
N ASN A 139 1.64 10.65 3.03
CA ASN A 139 1.73 11.77 3.96
C ASN A 139 1.23 13.05 3.29
N THR A 140 0.21 13.68 3.87
CA THR A 140 -0.24 15.01 3.46
C THR A 140 0.49 16.09 4.26
N GLU A 141 0.38 17.35 3.85
CA GLU A 141 0.91 18.51 4.59
C GLU A 141 0.17 18.80 5.90
N LEU A 142 -0.73 17.91 6.35
CA LEU A 142 -1.48 18.09 7.59
C LEU A 142 -0.54 17.98 8.80
N VAL A 143 -0.45 19.06 9.57
CA VAL A 143 0.33 19.12 10.80
C VAL A 143 -0.54 18.65 11.97
N TYR A 144 -0.31 17.43 12.44
CA TYR A 144 -1.06 16.83 13.56
C TYR A 144 -0.48 17.11 14.94
N GLY A 145 0.61 17.88 15.02
CA GLY A 145 1.31 18.18 16.28
C GLY A 145 2.81 17.90 16.18
N PRO A 146 3.63 18.45 17.08
CA PRO A 146 5.09 18.33 17.01
C PRO A 146 5.59 16.90 17.24
N THR A 147 4.93 16.12 18.10
CA THR A 147 5.34 14.74 18.41
C THR A 147 5.06 13.82 17.24
N TYR A 148 3.84 13.86 16.68
CA TYR A 148 3.53 13.08 15.48
C TYR A 148 4.39 13.49 14.29
N THR A 149 4.62 14.80 14.11
CA THR A 149 5.51 15.31 13.05
C THR A 149 6.93 14.77 13.20
N ARG A 150 7.44 14.68 14.45
CA ARG A 150 8.74 14.07 14.71
C ARG A 150 8.77 12.59 14.30
N LEU A 151 7.77 11.80 14.70
CA LEU A 151 7.66 10.39 14.29
C LEU A 151 7.62 10.22 12.77
N ARG A 152 6.76 11.00 12.09
CA ARG A 152 6.64 10.98 10.63
C ARG A 152 7.95 11.31 9.93
N ASN A 153 8.63 12.36 10.36
CA ASN A 153 9.91 12.76 9.78
C ASN A 153 11.00 11.70 10.02
N THR A 154 11.01 11.06 11.19
CA THR A 154 11.89 9.92 11.48
C THR A 154 11.61 8.77 10.52
N TRP A 155 10.34 8.40 10.35
CA TRP A 155 9.91 7.33 9.45
C TRP A 155 10.36 7.59 8.01
N ASP A 156 10.05 8.77 7.48
CA ASP A 156 10.42 9.17 6.11
C ASP A 156 11.95 9.17 5.93
N SER A 157 12.71 9.66 6.92
CA SER A 157 14.18 9.66 6.88
C SER A 157 14.76 8.24 6.94
N TRP A 158 14.17 7.38 7.74
CA TRP A 158 14.57 5.98 7.86
C TRP A 158 14.28 5.21 6.56
N LEU A 159 13.11 5.37 5.95
CA LEU A 159 12.80 4.78 4.64
C LEU A 159 13.77 5.27 3.55
N LYS A 160 14.08 6.58 3.52
CA LYS A 160 15.07 7.13 2.59
C LYS A 160 16.46 6.51 2.78
N LEU A 161 16.86 6.23 4.02
CA LEU A 161 18.11 5.50 4.31
C LEU A 161 18.08 4.07 3.76
N GLN A 162 16.92 3.41 3.74
CA GLN A 162 16.72 2.09 3.14
C GLN A 162 16.55 2.13 1.60
N ASN A 163 16.80 3.28 0.98
CA ASN A 163 16.62 3.51 -0.45
C ASN A 163 15.17 3.26 -0.91
N ILE A 164 14.20 3.59 -0.05
CA ILE A 164 12.77 3.57 -0.39
C ILE A 164 12.31 4.96 -0.81
N ASP A 165 11.58 5.00 -1.92
CA ASP A 165 11.02 6.23 -2.49
C ASP A 165 9.50 6.29 -2.23
N THR A 166 9.12 7.01 -1.17
CA THR A 166 7.72 7.26 -0.81
C THR A 166 7.11 8.45 -1.55
N ASP A 167 7.93 9.30 -2.16
CA ASP A 167 7.48 10.51 -2.85
C ASP A 167 6.91 10.17 -4.24
N LEU A 168 7.19 8.95 -4.73
CA LEU A 168 6.88 8.54 -6.10
C LEU A 168 5.39 8.43 -6.40
N VAL A 169 4.58 7.91 -5.47
CA VAL A 169 3.13 7.81 -5.70
C VAL A 169 2.50 9.20 -5.75
N GLY A 170 2.96 10.12 -4.91
CA GLY A 170 2.56 11.54 -4.96
C GLY A 170 2.94 12.23 -6.27
N ASN A 171 3.98 11.76 -6.95
CA ASN A 171 4.46 12.29 -8.23
C ASN A 171 3.96 11.52 -9.47
N LEU A 172 3.26 10.39 -9.28
CA LEU A 172 2.84 9.50 -10.37
C LEU A 172 1.97 10.23 -11.40
N GLU A 173 1.00 11.02 -10.95
CA GLU A 173 0.14 11.79 -11.84
C GLU A 173 0.94 12.75 -12.74
N ASN A 174 1.90 13.47 -12.16
CA ASN A 174 2.76 14.38 -12.91
C ASN A 174 3.64 13.63 -13.92
N TYR A 175 4.20 12.48 -13.52
CA TYR A 175 4.99 11.63 -14.41
C TYR A 175 4.15 11.11 -15.60
N LEU A 176 2.92 10.64 -15.36
CA LEU A 176 2.03 10.15 -16.41
C LEU A 176 1.67 11.26 -17.40
N LYS A 177 1.35 12.46 -16.91
CA LYS A 177 1.06 13.63 -17.75
C LYS A 177 2.26 14.06 -18.60
N GLN A 178 3.46 14.07 -18.02
CA GLN A 178 4.67 14.51 -18.73
C GLN A 178 5.12 13.51 -19.81
N THR A 179 4.95 12.21 -19.55
CA THR A 179 5.40 11.15 -20.48
C THR A 179 4.38 10.82 -21.56
N GLY A 180 3.12 11.25 -21.40
CA GLY A 180 2.04 10.90 -22.33
C GLY A 180 1.71 9.40 -22.38
N LYS A 181 2.14 8.63 -21.36
CA LYS A 181 1.90 7.18 -21.27
C LYS A 181 0.46 6.83 -20.93
N ALA A 182 -0.31 7.77 -20.40
CA ALA A 182 -1.72 7.62 -20.11
C ALA A 182 -2.52 8.68 -20.87
N GLU A 183 -3.61 8.26 -21.53
CA GLU A 183 -4.53 9.16 -22.22
C GLU A 183 -5.32 10.03 -21.24
N SER A 184 -5.71 9.43 -20.11
CA SER A 184 -6.40 10.13 -19.03
C SER A 184 -5.82 9.74 -17.68
N VAL A 185 -5.82 10.70 -16.74
CA VAL A 185 -5.41 10.47 -15.36
C VAL A 185 -6.52 11.03 -14.46
N LEU A 186 -7.08 10.16 -13.63
CA LEU A 186 -8.08 10.51 -12.61
C LEU A 186 -7.43 10.35 -11.25
N SER A 187 -7.50 11.38 -10.41
CA SER A 187 -7.03 11.32 -9.03
C SER A 187 -8.13 11.71 -8.06
N ARG A 188 -8.18 10.99 -6.94
CA ARG A 188 -9.11 11.27 -5.85
C ARG A 188 -8.33 11.19 -4.54
N ILE A 189 -8.04 12.35 -3.96
CA ILE A 189 -7.46 12.46 -2.63
C ILE A 189 -8.61 12.66 -1.66
N ILE A 190 -8.84 11.69 -0.79
CA ILE A 190 -9.83 11.79 0.28
C ILE A 190 -9.06 12.00 1.57
N ASP A 191 -9.27 13.15 2.20
CA ASP A 191 -8.90 13.30 3.61
C ASP A 191 -9.65 12.21 4.36
N SER A 192 -8.90 11.31 5.01
CA SER A 192 -9.48 10.19 5.77
C SER A 192 -10.44 10.67 6.84
N GLN A 193 -10.48 11.99 7.11
CA GLN A 193 -11.32 12.62 8.11
C GLN A 193 -11.24 11.79 9.38
N ILE A 194 -10.01 11.61 9.90
CA ILE A 194 -9.83 11.17 11.28
C ILE A 194 -10.59 12.18 12.13
N LYS A 195 -11.87 11.88 12.34
CA LYS A 195 -12.79 12.68 13.12
C LYS A 195 -12.36 12.44 14.55
N ARG A 196 -11.46 13.31 14.99
CA ARG A 196 -10.89 13.32 16.32
C ARG A 196 -12.03 13.24 17.33
N GLY A 197 -11.90 12.36 18.31
CA GLY A 197 -12.94 12.14 19.33
C GLY A 197 -14.13 11.25 18.92
N CYS A 198 -14.15 10.63 17.74
CA CYS A 198 -15.12 9.57 17.42
C CYS A 198 -14.44 8.19 17.36
N ALA A 199 -15.20 7.13 17.67
CA ALA A 199 -14.68 5.76 17.75
C ALA A 199 -13.97 5.30 16.47
N PHE A 200 -14.47 5.71 15.29
CA PHE A 200 -13.84 5.39 14.01
C PHE A 200 -12.51 6.15 13.80
N GLY A 201 -12.42 7.40 14.25
CA GLY A 201 -11.18 8.17 14.22
C GLY A 201 -10.10 7.56 15.11
N GLU A 202 -10.45 7.22 16.35
CA GLU A 202 -9.54 6.54 17.28
C GLU A 202 -9.05 5.19 16.73
N PHE A 203 -9.95 4.43 16.10
CA PHE A 203 -9.60 3.17 15.43
C PHE A 203 -8.59 3.38 14.30
N MET A 204 -8.81 4.38 13.42
CA MET A 204 -7.86 4.69 12.36
C MET A 204 -6.49 5.12 12.93
N ILE A 205 -6.46 5.88 14.02
CA ILE A 205 -5.21 6.27 14.68
C ILE A 205 -4.44 5.02 15.15
N GLU A 206 -5.11 4.04 15.76
CA GLU A 206 -4.46 2.79 16.17
C GLU A 206 -3.89 2.02 14.98
N VAL A 207 -4.66 1.88 13.91
CA VAL A 207 -4.21 1.21 12.67
C VAL A 207 -2.98 1.91 12.08
N PHE A 208 -2.94 3.24 12.04
CA PHE A 208 -1.78 3.96 11.54
C PHE A 208 -0.58 3.92 12.49
N LEU A 209 -0.81 3.94 13.80
CA LEU A 209 0.26 3.88 14.80
C LEU A 209 0.84 2.47 14.97
N PHE A 210 0.12 1.41 14.56
CA PHE A 210 0.65 0.06 14.50
C PHE A 210 2.00 0.02 13.79
N PHE A 211 2.11 0.62 12.59
CA PHE A 211 3.36 0.60 11.83
C PHE A 211 4.55 1.20 12.60
N TYR A 212 4.33 2.27 13.36
CA TYR A 212 5.36 2.86 14.22
C TYR A 212 5.74 1.92 15.37
N LYS A 213 4.76 1.27 16.01
CA LYS A 213 4.99 0.30 17.08
C LYS A 213 5.78 -0.90 16.55
N SER A 214 5.43 -1.45 15.40
CA SER A 214 6.14 -2.58 14.78
C SER A 214 7.59 -2.22 14.45
N ALA A 215 7.82 -1.01 13.95
CA ALA A 215 9.16 -0.55 13.58
C ALA A 215 10.01 -0.03 14.75
N ARG A 216 9.55 -0.12 16.01
CA ARG A 216 10.23 0.49 17.18
C ARG A 216 11.70 0.09 17.33
N ASN A 217 12.03 -1.18 17.05
CA ASN A 217 13.39 -1.71 17.14
C ASN A 217 14.34 -1.15 16.05
N TYR A 218 13.79 -0.46 15.06
CA TYR A 218 14.55 0.19 13.99
C TYR A 218 14.56 1.72 14.17
N LEU A 219 13.40 2.28 14.52
CA LEU A 219 13.25 3.73 14.66
C LEU A 219 13.84 4.28 15.96
N ALA A 220 13.73 3.58 17.08
CA ALA A 220 14.31 4.05 18.34
C ALA A 220 15.85 4.17 18.27
N PRO A 221 16.60 3.16 17.77
CA PRO A 221 18.03 3.30 17.56
C PRO A 221 18.38 4.37 16.52
N PHE A 222 17.60 4.50 15.45
CA PHE A 222 17.79 5.55 14.44
C PHE A 222 17.62 6.96 15.04
N MET A 223 16.75 7.11 16.03
CA MET A 223 16.56 8.33 16.80
C MET A 223 17.55 8.52 17.95
N THR A 224 18.40 7.53 18.23
CA THR A 224 19.30 7.50 19.40
C THR A 224 18.54 7.65 20.73
N ILE A 225 17.40 6.99 20.86
CA ILE A 225 16.60 6.94 22.10
C ILE A 225 16.36 5.48 22.52
N SER A 226 16.00 5.28 23.79
CA SER A 226 15.57 3.98 24.29
C SER A 226 14.22 3.56 23.70
N LEU A 227 13.93 2.26 23.77
CA LEU A 227 12.63 1.73 23.34
C LEU A 227 11.47 2.29 24.20
N GLU A 228 11.71 2.52 25.50
CA GLU A 228 10.74 3.13 26.41
C GLU A 228 10.44 4.58 26.00
N GLU A 229 11.47 5.39 25.72
CA GLU A 229 11.28 6.75 25.21
C GLU A 229 10.55 6.79 23.86
N PHE A 230 10.75 5.77 23.01
CA PHE A 230 10.03 5.65 21.74
C PHE A 230 8.56 5.30 21.96
N ASP A 231 8.25 4.37 22.87
CA ASP A 231 6.86 4.01 23.19
C ASP A 231 6.11 5.23 23.79
N ASP A 232 6.76 5.99 24.66
CA ASP A 232 6.23 7.26 25.18
C ASP A 232 5.96 8.27 24.06
N LEU A 233 6.84 8.33 23.06
CA LEU A 233 6.69 9.19 21.90
C LEU A 233 5.46 8.79 21.06
N VAL A 234 5.26 7.49 20.82
CA VAL A 234 4.09 6.96 20.12
C VAL A 234 2.80 7.23 20.90
N ASN A 235 2.81 7.02 22.22
CA ASN A 235 1.65 7.31 23.08
C ASN A 235 1.29 8.80 23.08
N LYS A 236 2.29 9.68 23.14
CA LYS A 236 2.06 11.13 23.07
C LYS A 236 1.57 11.56 21.68
N ALA A 237 2.08 10.96 20.61
CA ALA A 237 1.58 11.21 19.26
C ALA A 237 0.12 10.75 19.10
N LYS A 238 -0.27 9.64 19.72
CA LYS A 238 -1.67 9.22 19.80
C LYS A 238 -2.54 10.31 20.42
N SER A 239 -2.15 10.85 21.58
CA SER A 239 -2.87 11.96 22.22
C SER A 239 -2.98 13.18 21.30
N GLU A 240 -1.88 13.60 20.65
CA GLU A 240 -1.91 14.74 19.70
C GLU A 240 -2.86 14.51 18.51
N LEU A 241 -2.93 13.27 18.00
CA LEU A 241 -3.84 12.89 16.92
C LEU A 241 -5.31 12.85 17.36
N SER A 242 -5.57 12.49 18.62
CA SER A 242 -6.92 12.42 19.21
C SER A 242 -7.46 13.78 19.69
N GLU A 243 -6.59 14.76 19.98
CA GLU A 243 -6.97 16.10 20.47
C GLU A 243 -7.55 17.00 19.36
N ASP A 244 -8.68 17.67 19.61
CA ASP A 244 -9.22 18.69 18.70
C ASP A 244 -8.47 20.02 18.86
N ASN A 245 -7.41 20.20 18.06
CA ASN A 245 -6.59 21.42 18.08
C ASN A 245 -7.05 22.48 17.06
N ARG A 246 -8.31 22.42 16.59
CA ARG A 246 -8.91 23.50 15.78
C ARG A 246 -9.61 24.50 16.71
N LEU A 247 -8.84 25.47 17.20
CA LEU A 247 -9.38 26.77 17.65
C LEU A 247 -9.53 27.71 16.45
#